data_AF-A0A3D0JSJ5-F1
#
_entry.id   AF-A0A3D0JSJ5-F1
#
_cell.length_a   1.000
_cell.length_b   1.000
_cell.length_c   1.000
_cell.angle_alpha   90.00
_cell.angle_beta   90.00
_cell.angle_gamma   90.00
#
_symmetry.space_group_name_H-M   'P 1'
#
loop_
_entity.id
_entity.type
_entity.pdbx_description
1 polymer ?
#
loop_
_entity_poly.entity_id
_entity_poly.type
_entity_poly.pdbx_seq_one_letter_code
_entity_poly.pdbx_strand_id
1 'polypeptide(L)'
;MSSSTYTTTSFTVSRSLRCFPSVLLVLVLAGCAGVKVTAVSNNDYLAQRRGDVLTTGNLSASAVAALQVVGSDEKRCLADLPACREALDSTTGLRDEQRLSTLAELWLKEAQDGGKVMAAEARTDAYLESARYAYAYLFLTTRTPSQRDLEDRQTQVRDYYNFSVQQALVEVFDRYRGRPPSPEDTQGNFRLKT
;
A
#
# COMPACT_ATOMS: atom_id res chain seq x y z
N MET A 1 -81.37 49.96 -24.75
CA MET A 1 -81.45 48.57 -24.28
C MET A 1 -80.73 47.69 -25.29
N SER A 2 -79.70 47.00 -24.77
CA SER A 2 -78.78 46.00 -25.30
C SER A 2 -78.53 45.78 -26.80
N SER A 3 -77.27 46.04 -27.15
CA SER A 3 -76.47 45.38 -28.19
C SER A 3 -76.23 43.89 -27.91
N SER A 4 -75.98 43.10 -28.95
CA SER A 4 -75.01 41.99 -28.89
C SER A 4 -74.39 41.76 -30.25
N THR A 5 -73.10 42.08 -30.30
CA THR A 5 -72.13 41.85 -31.36
C THR A 5 -71.57 40.44 -31.23
N TYR A 6 -71.49 39.70 -32.34
CA TYR A 6 -70.74 38.45 -32.42
C TYR A 6 -69.30 38.77 -32.84
N THR A 7 -68.32 38.39 -32.02
CA THR A 7 -66.89 38.44 -32.40
C THR A 7 -66.25 37.09 -32.09
N THR A 8 -65.86 36.40 -33.17
CA THR A 8 -65.18 35.10 -33.15
C THR A 8 -63.71 35.29 -32.75
N THR A 9 -63.28 34.55 -31.73
CA THR A 9 -61.92 34.45 -31.23
C THR A 9 -61.02 33.70 -32.21
N SER A 10 -59.85 34.26 -32.53
CA SER A 10 -58.75 33.54 -33.19
C SER A 10 -57.53 33.55 -32.27
N PHE A 11 -57.24 32.42 -31.64
CA PHE A 11 -56.03 32.21 -30.86
C PHE A 11 -54.87 31.85 -31.80
N THR A 12 -53.85 32.70 -31.86
CA THR A 12 -52.57 32.40 -32.52
C THR A 12 -51.62 31.76 -31.51
N VAL A 13 -51.33 30.47 -31.68
CA VAL A 13 -50.32 29.75 -30.91
C VAL A 13 -48.94 30.15 -31.43
N SER A 14 -48.20 30.94 -30.65
CA SER A 14 -46.81 31.28 -30.92
C SER A 14 -45.90 30.08 -30.66
N ARG A 15 -45.01 29.84 -31.62
CA ARG A 15 -44.22 28.64 -31.85
C ARG A 15 -42.85 28.81 -31.17
N SER A 16 -42.78 28.72 -29.84
CA SER A 16 -41.56 28.94 -29.05
C SER A 16 -41.06 27.69 -28.30
N LEU A 17 -41.22 26.50 -28.90
CA LEU A 17 -40.91 25.22 -28.24
C LEU A 17 -39.96 24.34 -29.08
N ARG A 18 -38.76 24.85 -29.41
CA ARG A 18 -37.71 24.04 -30.07
C ARG A 18 -36.30 24.15 -29.46
N CYS A 19 -36.08 25.02 -28.46
CA CYS A 19 -34.76 25.14 -27.81
C CYS A 19 -34.67 24.41 -26.45
N PHE A 20 -35.77 23.87 -25.93
CA PHE A 20 -35.82 23.25 -24.61
C PHE A 20 -34.92 22.00 -24.44
N PRO A 21 -34.82 21.06 -25.41
CA PRO A 21 -33.98 19.86 -25.22
C PRO A 21 -32.48 20.17 -25.30
N SER A 22 -32.07 21.20 -26.05
CA SER A 22 -30.67 21.59 -26.18
C SER A 22 -30.12 22.27 -24.93
N VAL A 23 -30.96 23.05 -24.24
CA VAL A 23 -30.58 23.72 -22.97
C VAL A 23 -30.42 22.72 -21.84
N LEU A 24 -31.27 21.69 -21.79
CA LEU A 24 -31.18 20.62 -20.80
C LEU A 24 -29.89 19.80 -20.96
N LEU A 25 -29.44 19.56 -22.19
CA LEU A 25 -28.18 18.86 -22.48
C LEU A 25 -26.96 19.67 -21.99
N VAL A 26 -26.93 20.99 -22.19
CA VAL A 26 -25.84 21.86 -21.72
C VAL A 26 -25.75 21.89 -20.19
N LEU A 27 -26.88 21.82 -19.49
CA LEU A 27 -26.93 21.77 -18.02
C LEU A 27 -26.36 20.47 -17.43
N VAL A 28 -26.45 19.35 -18.13
CA VAL A 28 -25.91 18.06 -17.67
C VAL A 28 -24.39 17.98 -17.84
N LEU A 29 -23.80 18.76 -18.75
CA LEU A 29 -22.34 18.84 -18.92
C LEU A 29 -21.65 19.85 -17.98
N ALA A 30 -22.41 20.66 -17.22
CA ALA A 30 -21.87 21.62 -16.25
C ALA A 30 -21.50 20.96 -14.90
N GLY A 31 -20.71 19.88 -14.94
CA GLY A 31 -20.13 19.28 -13.74
C GLY A 31 -18.77 19.88 -13.41
N CYS A 32 -18.74 20.96 -12.62
CA CYS A 32 -17.48 21.45 -12.03
C CYS A 32 -17.11 20.58 -10.83
N ALA A 33 -16.33 19.52 -11.04
CA ALA A 33 -15.67 18.82 -9.94
C ALA A 33 -14.55 19.72 -9.38
N GLY A 34 -14.89 20.59 -8.42
CA GLY A 34 -13.93 21.40 -7.70
C GLY A 34 -13.04 20.51 -6.84
N VAL A 35 -11.82 20.23 -7.29
CA VAL A 35 -10.84 19.48 -6.50
C VAL A 35 -10.08 20.46 -5.61
N LYS A 36 -10.13 20.28 -4.30
CA LYS A 36 -9.38 21.10 -3.35
C LYS A 36 -7.90 20.75 -3.48
N VAL A 37 -7.10 21.65 -4.07
CA VAL A 37 -5.65 21.51 -4.12
C VAL A 37 -5.07 22.19 -2.88
N THR A 38 -4.45 21.42 -1.99
CA THR A 38 -3.68 21.93 -0.87
C THR A 38 -2.19 21.91 -1.20
N ALA A 39 -1.47 22.98 -0.88
CA ALA A 39 -0.01 22.98 -0.99
C ALA A 39 0.57 21.91 -0.05
N VAL A 40 1.42 21.04 -0.59
CA VAL A 40 2.13 20.00 0.17
C VAL A 40 3.37 20.64 0.80
N SER A 41 3.57 20.48 2.11
CA SER A 41 4.77 21.01 2.77
C SER A 41 6.02 20.18 2.42
N ASN A 42 7.21 20.74 2.60
CA ASN A 42 8.46 19.98 2.37
C ASN A 42 8.54 18.74 3.27
N ASN A 43 8.07 18.83 4.51
CA ASN A 43 8.06 17.69 5.44
C ASN A 43 7.08 16.61 4.98
N ASP A 44 5.88 16.99 4.52
CA ASP A 44 4.90 16.04 4.00
C ASP A 44 5.42 15.35 2.72
N TYR A 45 6.10 16.10 1.85
CA TYR A 45 6.74 15.54 0.67
C TYR A 45 7.82 14.52 1.05
N LEU A 46 8.69 14.87 2.01
CA LEU A 46 9.74 13.96 2.48
C LEU A 46 9.16 12.73 3.17
N ALA A 47 8.14 12.88 4.01
CA ALA A 47 7.45 11.75 4.64
C ALA A 47 6.82 10.83 3.58
N GLN A 48 6.19 11.39 2.55
CA GLN A 48 5.59 10.62 1.47
C GLN A 48 6.64 9.85 0.64
N ARG A 49 7.81 10.43 0.42
CA ARG A 49 8.88 9.85 -0.41
C ARG A 49 9.83 8.93 0.34
N ARG A 50 10.11 9.25 1.60
CA ARG A 50 11.18 8.63 2.39
C ARG A 50 10.69 8.04 3.71
N GLY A 51 9.47 8.35 4.14
CA GLY A 51 8.89 7.79 5.34
C GLY A 51 8.53 6.33 5.14
N ASP A 52 9.04 5.49 6.04
CA ASP A 52 8.79 4.07 6.12
C ASP A 52 9.08 3.55 7.53
N VAL A 53 9.03 2.22 7.68
CA VAL A 53 9.24 1.55 8.95
C VAL A 53 10.62 1.81 9.56
N LEU A 54 11.68 1.89 8.74
CA LEU A 54 13.04 2.12 9.23
C LEU A 54 13.30 3.57 9.64
N THR A 55 12.62 4.52 9.01
CA THR A 55 12.85 5.96 9.21
C THR A 55 11.88 6.59 10.19
N THR A 56 10.62 6.19 10.16
CA THR A 56 9.52 6.80 10.94
C THR A 56 8.85 5.83 11.91
N GLY A 57 9.11 4.53 11.78
CA GLY A 57 8.44 3.48 12.55
C GLY A 57 7.00 3.19 12.12
N ASN A 58 6.49 3.84 11.06
CA ASN A 58 5.15 3.61 10.49
C ASN A 58 5.27 3.06 9.06
N LEU A 59 4.18 2.51 8.52
CA LEU A 59 4.21 2.02 7.13
C LEU A 59 4.40 3.17 6.14
N SER A 60 5.15 2.89 5.08
CA SER A 60 5.36 3.81 3.96
C SER A 60 4.04 4.11 3.27
N ALA A 61 3.96 5.28 2.64
CA ALA A 61 2.78 5.65 1.88
C ALA A 61 2.48 4.66 0.73
N SER A 62 3.50 4.00 0.17
CA SER A 62 3.34 2.95 -0.83
C SER A 62 2.68 1.70 -0.24
N ALA A 63 3.08 1.27 0.96
CA ALA A 63 2.45 0.16 1.66
C ALA A 63 1.00 0.49 2.02
N VAL A 64 0.74 1.69 2.56
CA VAL A 64 -0.61 2.15 2.89
C VAL A 64 -1.51 2.17 1.65
N ALA A 65 -1.01 2.63 0.49
CA ALA A 65 -1.77 2.59 -0.76
C ALA A 65 -2.08 1.15 -1.21
N ALA A 66 -1.15 0.20 -1.03
CA ALA A 66 -1.41 -1.21 -1.33
C ALA A 66 -2.47 -1.82 -0.38
N LEU A 67 -2.48 -1.44 0.89
CA LEU A 67 -3.51 -1.86 1.86
C LEU A 67 -4.91 -1.38 1.45
N GLN A 68 -5.02 -0.18 0.90
CA GLN A 68 -6.29 0.35 0.43
C GLN A 68 -6.87 -0.45 -0.75
N VAL A 69 -6.01 -1.00 -1.62
CA VAL A 69 -6.45 -1.87 -2.74
C VAL A 69 -7.10 -3.15 -2.23
N VAL A 70 -6.65 -3.68 -1.09
CA VAL A 70 -7.25 -4.87 -0.45
C VAL A 70 -8.37 -4.53 0.53
N GLY A 71 -8.84 -3.28 0.56
CA GLY A 71 -9.93 -2.83 1.43
C GLY A 71 -9.54 -2.67 2.90
N SER A 72 -8.25 -2.56 3.21
CA SER A 72 -7.73 -2.38 4.57
C SER A 72 -7.11 -0.99 4.75
N ASP A 73 -6.78 -0.66 6.00
CA ASP A 73 -5.96 0.48 6.38
C ASP A 73 -4.85 0.02 7.32
N GLU A 74 -3.86 0.89 7.57
CA GLU A 74 -2.70 0.55 8.41
C GLU A 74 -3.14 0.05 9.80
N LYS A 75 -4.08 0.71 10.46
CA LYS A 75 -4.51 0.34 11.81
C LYS A 75 -5.18 -1.03 11.84
N ARG A 76 -6.08 -1.31 10.89
CA ARG A 76 -6.75 -2.62 10.78
C ARG A 76 -5.75 -3.71 10.43
N CYS A 77 -4.83 -3.43 9.51
CA CYS A 77 -3.79 -4.39 9.12
C CYS A 77 -2.88 -4.75 10.29
N LEU A 78 -2.42 -3.77 11.08
CA LEU A 78 -1.55 -4.01 12.22
C LEU A 78 -2.26 -4.69 13.40
N ALA A 79 -3.59 -4.61 13.47
CA ALA A 79 -4.38 -5.32 14.48
C ALA A 79 -4.48 -6.84 14.22
N ASP A 80 -4.41 -7.26 12.95
CA ASP A 80 -4.40 -8.67 12.54
C ASP A 80 -3.47 -8.85 11.32
N LEU A 81 -2.17 -8.88 11.62
CA LEU A 81 -1.11 -9.01 10.63
C LEU A 81 -1.21 -10.28 9.78
N PRO A 82 -1.43 -11.48 10.35
CA PRO A 82 -1.60 -12.70 9.56
C PRO A 82 -2.74 -12.59 8.54
N ALA A 83 -3.92 -12.14 8.94
CA ALA A 83 -5.05 -11.98 8.02
C ALA A 83 -4.77 -10.90 6.96
N CYS A 84 -4.10 -9.82 7.33
CA CYS A 84 -3.73 -8.76 6.40
C CYS A 84 -2.76 -9.24 5.31
N ARG A 85 -1.75 -10.03 5.68
CA ARG A 85 -0.80 -10.61 4.72
C ARG A 85 -1.48 -11.57 3.75
N GLU A 86 -2.35 -12.44 4.25
CA GLU A 86 -3.12 -13.37 3.40
C GLU A 86 -4.01 -12.61 2.39
N ALA A 87 -4.62 -11.51 2.81
CA ALA A 87 -5.40 -10.65 1.91
C ALA A 87 -4.54 -10.02 0.81
N LEU A 88 -3.30 -9.62 1.11
CA LEU A 88 -2.34 -9.11 0.13
C LEU A 88 -1.89 -10.19 -0.86
N ASP A 89 -1.66 -11.41 -0.38
CA ASP A 89 -1.25 -12.53 -1.22
C ASP A 89 -2.35 -13.00 -2.19
N SER A 90 -3.58 -13.07 -1.71
CA SER A 90 -4.72 -13.54 -2.49
C SER A 90 -5.31 -12.50 -3.47
N THR A 91 -4.94 -11.23 -3.34
CA THR A 91 -5.50 -10.15 -4.17
C THR A 91 -4.87 -10.09 -5.56
N THR A 92 -5.71 -10.11 -6.60
CA THR A 92 -5.29 -9.93 -8.01
C THR A 92 -5.11 -8.46 -8.43
N GLY A 93 -5.62 -7.51 -7.64
CA GLY A 93 -5.56 -6.06 -7.92
C GLY A 93 -4.19 -5.40 -7.73
N LEU A 94 -3.20 -6.13 -7.20
CA LEU A 94 -1.84 -5.61 -6.97
C LEU A 94 -0.85 -6.20 -7.97
N ARG A 95 0.05 -5.35 -8.45
CA ARG A 95 1.27 -5.81 -9.15
C ARG A 95 2.19 -6.51 -8.16
N ASP A 96 2.96 -7.48 -8.64
CA ASP A 96 3.88 -8.27 -7.79
C ASP A 96 4.85 -7.39 -7.02
N GLU A 97 5.38 -6.34 -7.64
CA GLU A 97 6.26 -5.38 -6.98
C GLU A 97 5.59 -4.66 -5.80
N GLN A 98 4.31 -4.29 -5.93
CA GLN A 98 3.57 -3.64 -4.84
C GLN A 98 3.29 -4.64 -3.73
N ARG A 99 2.83 -5.86 -4.08
CA ARG A 99 2.57 -6.92 -3.12
C ARG A 99 3.82 -7.28 -2.32
N LEU A 100 4.90 -7.65 -3.01
CA LEU A 100 6.15 -8.12 -2.39
C LEU A 100 6.81 -7.03 -1.53
N SER A 101 6.85 -5.78 -2.00
CA SER A 101 7.44 -4.69 -1.20
C SER A 101 6.61 -4.38 0.06
N THR A 102 5.28 -4.43 -0.03
CA THR A 102 4.39 -4.24 1.13
C THR A 102 4.53 -5.40 2.13
N LEU A 103 4.60 -6.65 1.66
CA LEU A 103 4.82 -7.81 2.53
C LEU A 103 6.17 -7.74 3.24
N ALA A 104 7.23 -7.36 2.53
CA ALA A 104 8.55 -7.15 3.15
C ALA A 104 8.47 -6.13 4.29
N GLU A 105 7.79 -5.01 4.04
CA GLU A 105 7.64 -3.93 5.01
C GLU A 105 6.77 -4.33 6.22
N LEU A 106 5.68 -5.08 6.01
CA LEU A 106 4.83 -5.57 7.11
C LEU A 106 5.55 -6.56 8.01
N TRP A 107 6.34 -7.49 7.45
CA TRP A 107 7.16 -8.40 8.24
C TRP A 107 8.24 -7.67 9.02
N LEU A 108 8.87 -6.66 8.41
CA LEU A 108 9.83 -5.81 9.11
C LEU A 108 9.17 -5.03 10.26
N LYS A 109 7.96 -4.51 10.04
CA LYS A 109 7.17 -3.83 11.07
C LYS A 109 6.86 -4.75 12.24
N GLU A 110 6.43 -5.99 11.96
CA GLU A 110 6.17 -7.00 12.99
C GLU A 110 7.41 -7.27 13.84
N ALA A 111 8.56 -7.48 13.19
CA ALA A 111 9.82 -7.74 13.89
C ALA A 111 10.25 -6.55 14.77
N GLN A 112 10.09 -5.31 14.28
CA GLN A 112 10.46 -4.11 15.02
C GLN A 112 9.53 -3.82 16.20
N ASP A 113 8.22 -3.89 15.98
CA ASP A 113 7.21 -3.66 17.03
C ASP A 113 7.25 -4.75 18.08
N GLY A 114 7.55 -5.98 17.65
CA GLY A 114 7.68 -7.13 18.51
C GLY A 114 8.65 -6.94 19.65
N GLY A 115 9.75 -6.21 19.40
CA GLY A 115 10.77 -5.88 20.39
C GLY A 115 11.09 -7.07 21.29
N LYS A 116 11.38 -6.83 22.59
CA LYS A 116 11.66 -7.91 23.55
C LYS A 116 10.43 -8.74 23.97
N VAL A 117 9.23 -8.36 23.52
CA VAL A 117 7.96 -9.03 23.90
C VAL A 117 7.73 -10.27 23.05
N MET A 118 8.08 -10.22 21.76
CA MET A 118 8.07 -11.38 20.89
C MET A 118 9.18 -12.37 21.27
N ALA A 119 8.88 -13.66 21.13
CA ALA A 119 9.88 -14.73 21.23
C ALA A 119 11.03 -14.44 20.26
N ALA A 120 12.26 -14.69 20.70
CA ALA A 120 13.44 -14.33 19.93
C ALA A 120 13.47 -15.06 18.58
N GLU A 121 13.05 -16.31 18.55
CA GLU A 121 12.84 -17.10 17.34
C GLU A 121 11.84 -16.40 16.41
N ALA A 122 10.59 -16.22 16.84
CA ALA A 122 9.56 -15.56 16.03
C ALA A 122 9.99 -14.18 15.48
N ARG A 123 10.80 -13.42 16.22
CA ARG A 123 11.37 -12.15 15.73
C ARG A 123 12.42 -12.36 14.64
N THR A 124 13.32 -13.32 14.83
CA THR A 124 14.31 -13.73 13.82
C THR A 124 13.60 -14.22 12.55
N ASP A 125 12.58 -15.06 12.68
CA ASP A 125 11.74 -15.52 11.56
C ASP A 125 11.07 -14.36 10.82
N ALA A 126 10.50 -13.38 11.54
CA ALA A 126 9.90 -12.19 10.92
C ALA A 126 10.93 -11.35 10.14
N TYR A 127 12.16 -11.21 10.64
CA TYR A 127 13.24 -10.59 9.87
C TYR A 127 13.60 -11.41 8.62
N LEU A 128 13.67 -12.73 8.72
CA LEU A 128 13.96 -13.60 7.57
C LEU A 128 12.86 -13.53 6.51
N GLU A 129 11.59 -13.48 6.91
CA GLU A 129 10.47 -13.30 5.99
C GLU A 129 10.51 -11.93 5.31
N SER A 130 10.79 -10.85 6.05
CA SER A 130 11.03 -9.52 5.45
C SER A 130 12.12 -9.57 4.37
N ALA A 131 13.27 -10.19 4.71
CA ALA A 131 14.38 -10.34 3.76
C ALA A 131 13.99 -11.18 2.53
N ARG A 132 13.21 -12.25 2.73
CA ARG A 132 12.71 -13.11 1.65
C ARG A 132 11.82 -12.34 0.67
N TYR A 133 10.84 -11.59 1.17
CA TYR A 133 9.97 -10.78 0.31
C TYR A 133 10.72 -9.64 -0.37
N ALA A 134 11.65 -8.99 0.34
CA ALA A 134 12.49 -7.95 -0.24
C ALA A 134 13.39 -8.50 -1.36
N TYR A 135 13.98 -9.69 -1.16
CA TYR A 135 14.75 -10.37 -2.19
C TYR A 135 13.88 -10.70 -3.42
N ALA A 136 12.68 -11.24 -3.20
CA ALA A 136 11.75 -11.54 -4.28
C ALA A 136 11.36 -10.29 -5.07
N TYR A 137 11.10 -9.17 -4.39
CA TYR A 137 10.88 -7.87 -5.04
C TYR A 137 12.08 -7.48 -5.91
N LEU A 138 13.28 -7.54 -5.36
CA LEU A 138 14.50 -7.07 -6.02
C LEU A 138 14.84 -7.92 -7.26
N PHE A 139 14.68 -9.24 -7.19
CA PHE A 139 15.27 -10.15 -8.18
C PHE A 139 14.28 -11.07 -8.91
N LEU A 140 13.06 -11.27 -8.40
CA LEU A 140 12.10 -12.25 -8.93
C LEU A 140 10.87 -11.62 -9.60
N THR A 141 10.81 -10.29 -9.66
CA THR A 141 9.76 -9.56 -10.38
C THR A 141 10.12 -9.33 -11.84
N THR A 142 9.14 -8.96 -12.66
CA THR A 142 9.30 -8.81 -14.12
C THR A 142 10.33 -7.77 -14.52
N ARG A 143 10.42 -6.65 -13.78
CA ARG A 143 11.42 -5.61 -14.03
C ARG A 143 12.70 -5.90 -13.25
N THR A 144 13.84 -5.72 -13.90
CA THR A 144 15.16 -5.88 -13.25
C THR A 144 15.48 -4.69 -12.35
N PRO A 145 16.42 -4.85 -11.38
CA PRO A 145 16.94 -3.73 -10.61
C PRO A 145 17.39 -2.53 -11.44
N SER A 146 18.03 -2.75 -12.58
CA SER A 146 18.51 -1.66 -13.46
C SER A 146 17.38 -0.94 -14.19
N GLN A 147 16.25 -1.60 -14.44
CA GLN A 147 15.07 -0.98 -15.06
C GLN A 147 14.28 -0.09 -14.09
N ARG A 148 14.54 -0.25 -12.78
CA ARG A 148 13.94 0.54 -11.70
C ARG A 148 14.95 1.50 -11.07
N ASP A 149 16.12 1.63 -11.67
CA ASP A 149 17.19 2.46 -11.13
C ASP A 149 16.66 3.86 -10.85
N LEU A 150 17.01 4.40 -9.68
CA LEU A 150 16.51 5.66 -9.13
C LEU A 150 15.07 5.67 -8.55
N GLU A 151 14.32 4.55 -8.55
CA GLU A 151 13.04 4.49 -7.83
C GLU A 151 13.29 4.53 -6.31
N ASP A 152 12.68 5.50 -5.61
CA ASP A 152 12.74 5.60 -4.15
C ASP A 152 12.34 4.27 -3.48
N ARG A 153 11.32 3.61 -4.04
CA ARG A 153 10.81 2.34 -3.51
C ARG A 153 11.84 1.22 -3.58
N GLN A 154 12.66 1.17 -4.63
CA GLN A 154 13.73 0.18 -4.72
C GLN A 154 14.80 0.40 -3.66
N THR A 155 15.12 1.67 -3.35
CA THR A 155 16.05 2.02 -2.28
C THR A 155 15.51 1.55 -0.93
N GLN A 156 14.25 1.86 -0.61
CA GLN A 156 13.60 1.42 0.61
C GLN A 156 13.62 -0.12 0.77
N VAL A 157 13.23 -0.86 -0.27
CA VAL A 157 13.18 -2.33 -0.19
C VAL A 157 14.57 -2.95 -0.05
N ARG A 158 15.59 -2.35 -0.68
CA ARG A 158 16.99 -2.75 -0.45
C ARG A 158 17.40 -2.54 1.01
N ASP A 159 16.98 -1.42 1.60
CA ASP A 159 17.30 -1.11 2.99
C ASP A 159 16.56 -2.07 3.95
N TYR A 160 15.33 -2.48 3.63
CA TYR A 160 14.61 -3.54 4.37
C TYR A 160 15.39 -4.86 4.33
N TYR A 161 15.81 -5.30 3.14
CA TYR A 161 16.62 -6.51 2.99
C TYR A 161 17.89 -6.46 3.84
N ASN A 162 18.67 -5.39 3.69
CA ASN A 162 19.95 -5.23 4.39
C ASN A 162 19.76 -5.21 5.91
N PHE A 163 18.80 -4.43 6.40
CA PHE A 163 18.51 -4.32 7.82
C PHE A 163 18.04 -5.65 8.40
N SER A 164 17.07 -6.29 7.74
CA SER A 164 16.51 -7.56 8.21
C SER A 164 17.54 -8.69 8.24
N VAL A 165 18.38 -8.82 7.21
CA VAL A 165 19.48 -9.79 7.21
C VAL A 165 20.47 -9.52 8.33
N GLN A 166 20.85 -8.25 8.54
CA GLN A 166 21.74 -7.87 9.62
C GLN A 166 21.15 -8.25 10.99
N GLN A 167 19.89 -7.91 11.26
CA GLN A 167 19.24 -8.21 12.54
C GLN A 167 19.14 -9.72 12.76
N ALA A 168 18.67 -10.48 11.76
CA ALA A 168 18.58 -11.94 11.87
C ALA A 168 19.95 -12.58 12.18
N LEU A 169 21.01 -12.14 11.50
CA LEU A 169 22.37 -12.65 11.75
C LEU A 169 22.88 -12.32 13.16
N VAL A 170 22.66 -11.09 13.63
CA VAL A 170 23.05 -10.67 14.98
C VAL A 170 22.30 -11.49 16.03
N GLU A 171 20.99 -11.66 15.89
CA GLU A 171 20.18 -12.43 16.85
C GLU A 171 20.57 -13.90 16.90
N VAL A 172 20.77 -14.54 15.74
CA VAL A 172 21.24 -15.93 15.67
C VAL A 172 22.64 -16.05 16.28
N PHE A 173 23.55 -15.13 15.95
CA PHE A 173 24.89 -15.16 16.50
C PHE A 173 24.87 -15.03 18.03
N ASP A 174 24.15 -14.06 18.58
CA ASP A 174 24.06 -13.85 20.03
C ASP A 174 23.43 -15.05 20.75
N ARG A 175 22.46 -15.74 20.11
CA ARG A 175 21.85 -16.96 20.64
C ARG A 175 22.85 -18.11 20.78
N TYR A 176 23.72 -18.29 19.77
CA TYR A 176 24.63 -19.43 19.70
C TYR A 176 26.06 -19.11 20.14
N ARG A 177 26.39 -17.85 20.46
CA ARG A 177 27.70 -17.45 20.95
C ARG A 177 28.03 -18.15 22.27
N GLY A 178 29.06 -19.00 22.24
CA GLY A 178 29.47 -19.80 23.40
C GLY A 178 28.55 -20.97 23.73
N ARG A 179 27.51 -21.21 22.92
CA ARG A 179 26.55 -22.31 23.04
C ARG A 179 26.16 -22.80 21.64
N PRO A 180 27.06 -23.49 20.92
CA PRO A 180 26.79 -23.92 19.55
C PRO A 180 25.57 -24.86 19.48
N PRO A 181 24.83 -24.87 18.35
CA PRO A 181 23.71 -25.78 18.17
C PRO A 181 24.20 -27.24 18.24
N SER A 182 23.37 -28.11 18.83
CA SER A 182 23.68 -29.54 18.86
C SER A 182 23.48 -30.17 17.48
N PRO A 183 24.33 -31.13 17.07
CA PRO A 183 24.12 -31.90 15.86
C PRO A 183 22.79 -32.65 15.92
N GLU A 184 22.04 -32.62 14.82
CA GLU A 184 20.80 -33.38 14.63
C GLU A 184 21.10 -34.80 14.13
N ASP A 185 22.26 -35.00 13.50
CA ASP A 185 22.72 -36.30 13.03
C ASP A 185 24.23 -36.52 13.26
N THR A 186 24.68 -37.73 12.94
CA THR A 186 26.08 -38.14 13.02
C THR A 186 26.97 -37.51 11.94
N GLN A 187 26.39 -36.83 10.94
CA GLN A 187 27.11 -36.10 9.89
C GLN A 187 27.47 -34.68 10.33
N GLY A 188 27.01 -34.24 11.51
CA GLY A 188 27.26 -32.91 12.03
C GLY A 188 26.30 -31.86 11.48
N ASN A 189 25.20 -32.26 10.84
CA ASN A 189 24.17 -31.32 10.44
C ASN A 189 23.50 -30.75 11.69
N PHE A 190 23.22 -29.45 11.70
CA PHE A 190 22.54 -28.80 12.81
C PHE A 190 21.45 -27.88 12.26
N ARG A 191 20.33 -27.84 12.97
CA ARG A 191 19.23 -26.93 12.66
C ARG A 191 19.29 -25.72 13.57
N LEU A 192 19.40 -24.55 12.96
CA LEU A 192 19.18 -23.30 13.67
C LEU A 192 17.69 -23.21 13.98
N LYS A 193 17.37 -23.00 15.26
CA LYS A 193 16.03 -22.59 15.66
C LYS A 193 15.94 -21.13 15.28
N THR A 194 15.33 -20.86 14.14
CA THR A 194 14.86 -19.52 13.80
C THR A 194 13.43 -19.39 14.28
#